data_AF-A0A7J3UXQ9-F1
#
_entry.id   AF-A0A7J3UXQ9-F1
#
_cell.length_a   1.000
_cell.length_b   1.000
_cell.length_c   1.000
_cell.angle_alpha   90.00
_cell.angle_beta   90.00
_cell.angle_gamma   90.00
#
_symmetry.space_group_name_H-M   'P 1'
#
loop_
_entity.id
_entity.type
_entity.pdbx_description
1 polymer ?
#
loop_
_entity_poly.entity_id
_entity_poly.type
_entity_poly.pdbx_seq_one_letter_code
_entity_poly.pdbx_strand_id
1 'polypeptide(L)'
;MFLMIALAVPPAAAHSPIIAGGNDSLDRAISIDDPAKSWAIFSRIPGGWTAQFYKFDMNEGERIYSVLQISPEAKESGFSPLIAIIGPGMPDPPEGLPFQVPEGSGVLVIEGVPADSASYEGFTPTVFFRVASYSSPAPATGTYYLAVFSGIPGSYSLGFNLCRHTQVLGFTRLVRLTSS
;
A
#
# COMPACT_ATOMS: atom_id res chain seq x y z
N MET A 1 -15.56 -26.88 43.39
CA MET A 1 -14.87 -27.16 42.12
C MET A 1 -15.00 -25.93 41.23
N PHE A 2 -13.96 -25.11 41.12
CA PHE A 2 -13.97 -23.88 40.31
C PHE A 2 -13.63 -24.27 38.85
N LEU A 3 -14.57 -24.04 37.93
CA LEU A 3 -14.36 -24.27 36.51
C LEU A 3 -13.53 -23.11 35.93
N MET A 4 -12.24 -23.35 35.69
CA MET A 4 -11.38 -22.44 34.93
C MET A 4 -11.78 -22.50 33.45
N ILE A 5 -12.42 -21.45 32.94
CA ILE A 5 -12.66 -21.27 31.50
C ILE A 5 -11.37 -20.67 30.90
N ALA A 6 -10.62 -21.47 30.15
CA ALA A 6 -9.50 -20.97 29.35
C ALA A 6 -10.04 -20.25 28.12
N LEU A 7 -9.89 -18.92 28.06
CA LEU A 7 -10.12 -18.15 26.83
C LEU A 7 -8.99 -18.47 25.84
N ALA A 8 -9.27 -19.35 24.88
CA ALA A 8 -8.42 -19.52 23.71
C ALA A 8 -8.62 -18.31 22.77
N VAL A 9 -7.69 -17.35 22.80
CA VAL A 9 -7.64 -16.28 21.79
C VAL A 9 -6.98 -16.88 20.54
N PRO A 10 -7.69 -17.00 19.40
CA PRO A 10 -7.06 -17.46 18.18
C PRO A 10 -5.95 -16.47 17.75
N PRO A 11 -4.81 -16.95 17.22
CA PRO A 11 -3.77 -16.07 16.72
C PRO A 11 -4.35 -15.22 15.59
N ALA A 12 -4.45 -13.91 15.82
CA ALA A 12 -4.79 -12.95 14.79
C ALA A 12 -3.59 -12.81 13.84
N ALA A 13 -3.65 -13.50 12.69
CA ALA A 13 -2.73 -13.26 11.59
C ALA A 13 -3.08 -11.89 10.95
N ALA A 14 -2.62 -10.81 11.56
CA ALA A 14 -2.90 -9.45 11.11
C ALA A 14 -2.06 -9.02 9.89
N HIS A 15 -1.05 -9.81 9.52
CA HIS A 15 -0.15 -9.54 8.40
C HIS A 15 -0.06 -10.77 7.48
N SER A 16 -0.51 -10.63 6.24
CA SER A 16 -0.33 -11.65 5.20
C SER A 16 0.63 -11.10 4.13
N PRO A 17 1.93 -11.45 4.20
CA PRO A 17 2.87 -11.00 3.20
C PRO A 17 2.56 -11.63 1.84
N ILE A 18 2.42 -10.80 0.81
CA ILE A 18 2.28 -11.26 -0.58
C ILE A 18 3.61 -11.03 -1.29
N ILE A 19 4.18 -12.08 -1.89
CA ILE A 19 5.24 -11.94 -2.89
C ILE A 19 4.54 -11.83 -4.24
N ALA A 20 4.51 -10.63 -4.79
CA ALA A 20 3.78 -10.30 -6.00
C ALA A 20 4.70 -10.36 -7.25
N GLY A 21 4.17 -10.92 -8.33
CA GLY A 21 4.79 -10.90 -9.65
C GLY A 21 3.81 -11.31 -10.74
N GLY A 22 4.08 -10.88 -11.98
CA GLY A 22 3.23 -11.16 -13.14
C GLY A 22 1.94 -10.35 -13.21
N ASN A 23 1.78 -9.35 -12.36
CA ASN A 23 0.65 -8.43 -12.29
C ASN A 23 0.88 -7.16 -13.11
N ASP A 24 1.40 -7.31 -14.33
CA ASP A 24 1.85 -6.20 -15.20
C ASP A 24 0.75 -5.62 -16.11
N SER A 25 -0.49 -6.09 -15.94
CA SER A 25 -1.67 -5.66 -16.69
C SER A 25 -2.91 -5.62 -15.79
N LEU A 26 -3.92 -4.84 -16.18
CA LEU A 26 -5.15 -4.67 -15.40
C LEU A 26 -5.90 -5.98 -15.17
N ASP A 27 -5.92 -6.88 -16.16
CA ASP A 27 -6.55 -8.20 -16.09
C ASP A 27 -5.80 -9.18 -15.18
N ARG A 28 -4.51 -8.94 -14.93
CA ARG A 28 -3.66 -9.71 -14.03
C ARG A 28 -3.40 -9.03 -12.69
N ALA A 29 -4.14 -7.95 -12.40
CA ALA A 29 -3.99 -7.22 -11.15
C ALA A 29 -4.23 -8.14 -9.94
N ILE A 30 -3.39 -8.02 -8.91
CA ILE A 30 -3.56 -8.78 -7.67
C ILE A 30 -4.70 -8.16 -6.87
N SER A 31 -5.71 -8.97 -6.54
CA SER A 31 -6.85 -8.52 -5.74
C SER A 31 -6.48 -8.32 -4.26
N ILE A 32 -6.96 -7.22 -3.69
CA ILE A 32 -6.85 -6.87 -2.26
C ILE A 32 -8.27 -6.78 -1.70
N ASP A 33 -8.81 -7.92 -1.24
CA ASP A 33 -10.26 -8.06 -0.99
C ASP A 33 -10.66 -7.95 0.48
N ASP A 34 -9.70 -7.97 1.41
CA ASP A 34 -9.99 -7.94 2.85
C ASP A 34 -9.61 -6.59 3.48
N PRO A 35 -10.60 -5.75 3.83
CA PRO A 35 -10.36 -4.46 4.46
C PRO A 35 -10.01 -4.55 5.94
N ALA A 36 -10.32 -5.66 6.60
CA ALA A 36 -9.94 -5.84 8.00
C ALA A 36 -8.46 -6.21 8.14
N LYS A 37 -7.76 -6.45 7.02
CA LYS A 37 -6.34 -6.81 6.98
C LYS A 37 -5.47 -5.65 6.55
N SER A 38 -4.31 -5.59 7.19
CA SER A 38 -3.17 -4.83 6.70
C SER A 38 -2.35 -5.72 5.77
N TRP A 39 -2.18 -5.27 4.53
CA TRP A 39 -1.42 -5.99 3.53
C TRP A 39 0.00 -5.44 3.45
N ALA A 40 0.97 -6.35 3.45
CA ALA A 40 2.36 -6.05 3.16
C ALA A 40 2.73 -6.81 1.87
N ILE A 41 2.93 -6.08 0.79
CA ILE A 41 3.20 -6.66 -0.52
C ILE A 41 4.66 -6.39 -0.88
N PHE A 42 5.39 -7.40 -1.27
CA PHE A 42 6.76 -7.29 -1.76
C PHE A 42 6.78 -7.63 -3.25
N SER A 43 7.37 -6.77 -4.06
CA SER A 43 7.43 -6.99 -5.51
C SER A 43 8.69 -6.38 -6.12
N ARG A 44 8.88 -6.63 -7.41
CA ARG A 44 9.99 -6.14 -8.20
C ARG A 44 9.50 -5.63 -9.55
N ILE A 45 9.98 -4.44 -9.93
CA ILE A 45 9.76 -3.86 -11.24
C ILE A 45 11.00 -4.16 -12.11
N PRO A 46 10.83 -4.70 -13.34
CA PRO A 46 11.93 -4.96 -14.25
C PRO A 46 12.50 -3.68 -14.91
N GLY A 47 11.87 -2.52 -14.70
CA GLY A 47 12.20 -1.24 -15.32
C GLY A 47 11.37 -1.00 -16.58
N GLY A 48 11.80 -0.03 -17.40
CA GLY A 48 11.17 0.26 -18.70
C GLY A 48 9.75 0.80 -18.61
N TRP A 49 9.39 1.43 -17.49
CA TRP A 49 8.06 1.96 -17.21
C TRP A 49 6.97 0.88 -17.08
N THR A 50 7.37 -0.36 -16.82
CA THR A 50 6.44 -1.45 -16.48
C THR A 50 5.72 -1.12 -15.16
N ALA A 51 4.39 -1.25 -15.17
CA ALA A 51 3.56 -1.09 -14.00
C ALA A 51 3.24 -2.44 -13.35
N GLN A 52 3.05 -2.45 -12.03
CA GLN A 52 2.52 -3.57 -11.25
C GLN A 52 1.19 -3.17 -10.64
N PHE A 53 0.13 -3.91 -10.96
CA PHE A 53 -1.25 -3.56 -10.63
C PHE A 53 -1.79 -4.34 -9.45
N TYR A 54 -2.54 -3.62 -8.62
CA TYR A 54 -3.29 -4.13 -7.48
C TYR A 54 -4.73 -3.63 -7.59
N LYS A 55 -5.71 -4.51 -7.46
CA LYS A 55 -7.14 -4.19 -7.62
C LYS A 55 -7.86 -4.32 -6.29
N PHE A 56 -8.78 -3.41 -6.01
CA PHE A 56 -9.61 -3.43 -4.80
C PHE A 56 -10.93 -2.70 -5.04
N ASP A 57 -11.97 -3.08 -4.31
CA ASP A 57 -13.28 -2.42 -4.38
C ASP A 57 -13.51 -1.52 -3.16
N MET A 58 -14.02 -0.32 -3.40
CA MET A 58 -14.31 0.69 -2.38
C MET A 58 -15.76 1.15 -2.47
N ASN A 59 -16.35 1.45 -1.31
CA ASN A 59 -17.51 2.34 -1.24
C ASN A 59 -17.06 3.80 -1.13
N GLU A 60 -17.88 4.72 -1.65
CA GLU A 60 -17.69 6.15 -1.45
C GLU A 60 -17.46 6.48 0.03
N GLY A 61 -16.43 7.29 0.31
CA GLY A 61 -16.06 7.70 1.66
C GLY A 61 -15.17 6.71 2.42
N GLU A 62 -15.04 5.46 1.97
CA GLU A 62 -14.08 4.51 2.56
C GLU A 62 -12.65 4.96 2.29
N ARG A 63 -11.74 4.78 3.26
CA ARG A 63 -10.38 5.32 3.16
C ARG A 63 -9.45 4.35 2.46
N ILE A 64 -8.82 4.83 1.40
CA ILE A 64 -7.69 4.19 0.73
C ILE A 64 -6.42 4.69 1.43
N TYR A 65 -5.63 3.77 1.99
CA TYR A 65 -4.32 4.10 2.56
C TYR A 65 -3.24 3.20 1.99
N SER A 66 -2.19 3.82 1.41
CA SER A 66 -1.02 3.10 0.92
C SER A 66 0.28 3.79 1.31
N VAL A 67 1.32 2.98 1.50
CA VAL A 67 2.70 3.44 1.72
C VAL A 67 3.62 2.60 0.87
N LEU A 68 4.40 3.26 0.02
CA LEU A 68 5.43 2.64 -0.79
C LEU A 68 6.80 2.87 -0.15
N GLN A 69 7.58 1.81 -0.06
CA GLN A 69 8.90 1.82 0.55
C GLN A 69 9.89 1.05 -0.33
N ILE A 70 11.17 1.38 -0.20
CA ILE A 70 12.28 0.73 -0.90
C ILE A 70 13.43 0.45 0.07
N SER A 71 14.29 -0.50 -0.28
CA SER A 71 15.50 -0.79 0.49
C SER A 71 16.60 0.26 0.23
N PRO A 72 17.64 0.34 1.09
CA PRO A 72 18.80 1.18 0.85
C PRO A 72 19.47 0.91 -0.51
N GLU A 73 19.64 -0.36 -0.90
CA GLU A 73 20.29 -0.71 -2.17
C GLU A 73 19.49 -0.20 -3.37
N ALA A 74 18.16 -0.24 -3.29
CA ALA A 74 17.30 0.30 -4.33
C ALA A 74 17.38 1.83 -4.41
N LYS A 75 17.44 2.53 -3.26
CA LYS A 75 17.65 3.98 -3.24
C LYS A 75 19.00 4.35 -3.88
N GLU A 76 20.06 3.61 -3.57
CA GLU A 76 21.40 3.82 -4.13
C GLU A 76 21.45 3.61 -5.65
N SER A 77 20.63 2.70 -6.19
CA SER A 77 20.50 2.51 -7.63
C SER A 77 19.67 3.58 -8.34
N GLY A 78 19.18 4.59 -7.61
CA GLY A 78 18.28 5.62 -8.14
C GLY A 78 16.84 5.14 -8.37
N PHE A 79 16.45 3.97 -7.83
CA PHE A 79 15.09 3.47 -7.98
C PHE A 79 14.10 4.35 -7.23
N SER A 80 13.31 5.11 -7.97
CA SER A 80 12.25 5.96 -7.44
C SER A 80 10.91 5.63 -8.12
N PRO A 81 10.18 4.61 -7.64
CA PRO A 81 8.90 4.21 -8.21
C PRO A 81 7.79 5.23 -7.90
N LEU A 82 6.89 5.43 -8.86
CA LEU A 82 5.69 6.24 -8.73
C LEU A 82 4.49 5.37 -8.35
N ILE A 83 3.47 6.00 -7.77
CA ILE A 83 2.16 5.40 -7.54
C ILE A 83 1.14 6.07 -8.45
N ALA A 84 0.25 5.29 -9.07
CA ALA A 84 -0.99 5.80 -9.64
C ALA A 84 -2.18 5.18 -8.89
N ILE A 85 -3.12 6.02 -8.45
CA ILE A 85 -4.44 5.61 -7.97
C ILE A 85 -5.43 5.82 -9.10
N ILE A 86 -6.07 4.74 -9.54
CA ILE A 86 -6.91 4.67 -10.72
C ILE A 86 -8.30 4.27 -10.27
N GLY A 87 -9.35 4.98 -10.69
CA GLY A 87 -10.72 4.60 -10.37
C GLY A 87 -11.74 5.69 -10.61
N PRO A 88 -13.02 5.42 -10.30
CA PRO A 88 -14.11 6.37 -10.52
C PRO A 88 -13.92 7.62 -9.66
N GLY A 89 -14.23 8.80 -10.21
CA GLY A 89 -14.14 10.08 -9.49
C GLY A 89 -12.72 10.60 -9.24
N MET A 90 -11.68 9.90 -9.70
CA MET A 90 -10.31 10.43 -9.75
C MET A 90 -10.18 11.51 -10.85
N PRO A 91 -9.15 12.38 -10.80
CA PRO A 91 -8.92 13.41 -11.83
C PRO A 91 -8.72 12.83 -13.23
N ASP A 92 -8.89 13.66 -14.26
CA ASP A 92 -8.61 13.24 -15.64
C ASP A 92 -7.19 12.67 -15.76
N PRO A 93 -7.02 11.53 -16.48
CA PRO A 93 -5.71 10.90 -16.58
C PRO A 93 -4.68 11.83 -17.23
N PRO A 94 -3.46 11.96 -16.67
CA PRO A 94 -2.39 12.69 -17.34
C PRO A 94 -2.01 12.01 -18.65
N GLU A 95 -1.50 12.78 -19.60
CA GLU A 95 -0.97 12.24 -20.85
C GLU A 95 0.29 11.39 -20.61
N GLY A 96 0.54 10.42 -21.51
CA GLY A 96 1.78 9.66 -21.51
C GLY A 96 1.91 8.57 -20.43
N LEU A 97 0.81 8.17 -19.79
CA LEU A 97 0.82 7.02 -18.87
C LEU A 97 1.33 5.75 -19.59
N PRO A 98 2.21 4.94 -18.96
CA PRO A 98 2.78 3.76 -19.59
C PRO A 98 1.83 2.54 -19.53
N PHE A 99 0.55 2.77 -19.27
CA PHE A 99 -0.46 1.72 -19.11
C PHE A 99 -1.85 2.20 -19.53
N GLN A 100 -2.74 1.24 -19.74
CA GLN A 100 -4.14 1.51 -20.04
C GLN A 100 -4.90 1.94 -18.78
N VAL A 101 -5.86 2.84 -18.95
CA VAL A 101 -6.78 3.28 -17.89
C VAL A 101 -8.15 2.64 -18.15
N PRO A 102 -8.79 2.00 -17.16
CA PRO A 102 -10.13 1.46 -17.32
C PRO A 102 -11.14 2.55 -17.73
N GLU A 103 -12.11 2.19 -18.54
CA GLU A 103 -13.16 3.12 -18.96
C GLU A 103 -13.89 3.71 -17.74
N GLY A 104 -14.21 5.01 -17.80
CA GLY A 104 -14.86 5.73 -16.71
C GLY A 104 -13.99 5.98 -15.48
N SER A 105 -12.69 5.65 -15.53
CA SER A 105 -11.75 5.93 -14.44
C SER A 105 -10.88 7.15 -14.72
N GLY A 106 -10.60 7.91 -13.67
CA GLY A 106 -9.53 8.91 -13.63
C GLY A 106 -8.25 8.33 -13.04
N VAL A 107 -7.18 9.13 -13.01
CA VAL A 107 -5.88 8.76 -12.45
C VAL A 107 -5.25 9.90 -11.64
N LEU A 108 -4.87 9.62 -10.41
CA LEU A 108 -3.97 10.46 -9.62
C LEU A 108 -2.58 9.82 -9.57
N VAL A 109 -1.57 10.50 -10.12
CA VAL A 109 -0.17 10.08 -10.04
C VAL A 109 0.51 10.80 -8.88
N ILE A 110 1.27 10.04 -8.08
CA ILE A 110 2.06 10.52 -6.95
C ILE A 110 3.52 10.20 -7.28
N GLU A 111 4.34 11.25 -7.35
CA GLU A 111 5.77 11.10 -7.59
C GLU A 111 6.44 10.34 -6.43
N GLY A 112 7.38 9.48 -6.79
CA GLY A 112 8.24 8.84 -5.81
C GLY A 112 9.40 9.77 -5.46
N VAL A 113 9.55 10.08 -4.18
CA VAL A 113 10.72 10.80 -3.64
C VAL A 113 11.17 10.07 -2.38
N PRO A 114 12.23 9.25 -2.43
CA PRO A 114 12.73 8.55 -1.26
C PRO A 114 13.12 9.55 -0.17
N ALA A 115 12.61 9.33 1.05
CA ALA A 115 12.94 10.16 2.20
C ALA A 115 14.45 10.21 2.45
N ASP A 116 14.93 11.31 3.05
CA ASP A 116 16.36 11.46 3.35
C ASP A 116 16.83 10.49 4.43
N SER A 117 16.00 10.24 5.44
CA SER A 117 16.29 9.34 6.54
C SER A 117 15.66 7.96 6.35
N ALA A 118 16.42 6.94 6.74
CA ALA A 118 15.93 5.57 6.78
C ALA A 118 15.07 5.36 8.04
N SER A 119 14.11 4.45 7.93
CA SER A 119 13.30 3.97 9.04
C SER A 119 13.59 2.49 9.29
N TYR A 120 13.45 2.05 10.54
CA TYR A 120 13.65 0.67 10.94
C TYR A 120 12.31 0.02 11.31
N GLU A 121 12.03 -1.14 10.73
CA GLU A 121 10.88 -1.99 11.02
C GLU A 121 11.31 -3.11 11.97
N GLY A 122 10.74 -3.18 13.16
CA GLY A 122 11.18 -4.10 14.22
C GLY A 122 10.63 -5.53 14.11
N PHE A 123 9.55 -5.75 13.36
CA PHE A 123 8.92 -7.07 13.21
C PHE A 123 9.63 -7.95 12.16
N THR A 124 10.12 -7.36 11.07
CA THR A 124 10.90 -8.00 9.98
C THR A 124 12.38 -7.60 9.98
N PRO A 125 12.91 -7.17 11.14
CA PRO A 125 14.15 -6.38 11.31
C PRO A 125 14.75 -5.77 10.03
N THR A 126 14.03 -4.86 9.37
CA THR A 126 14.42 -4.32 8.06
C THR A 126 14.52 -2.79 8.07
N VAL A 127 15.53 -2.27 7.36
CA VAL A 127 15.69 -0.83 7.10
C VAL A 127 15.05 -0.48 5.75
N PHE A 128 14.28 0.60 5.71
CA PHE A 128 13.60 1.05 4.50
C PHE A 128 13.56 2.58 4.40
N PHE A 129 13.37 3.07 3.17
CA PHE A 129 13.03 4.45 2.88
C PHE A 129 11.59 4.52 2.40
N ARG A 130 10.78 5.39 2.98
CA ARG A 130 9.47 5.73 2.42
C ARG A 130 9.68 6.52 1.13
N VAL A 131 8.92 6.20 0.09
CA VAL A 131 9.02 6.83 -1.24
C VAL A 131 7.78 7.64 -1.58
N ALA A 132 6.60 7.10 -1.28
CA ALA A 132 5.34 7.77 -1.52
C ALA A 132 4.29 7.21 -0.55
N SER A 133 3.23 7.98 -0.32
CA SER A 133 2.06 7.51 0.42
C SER A 133 0.80 8.18 -0.09
N TYR A 134 -0.31 7.46 -0.01
CA TYR A 134 -1.64 7.98 -0.32
C TYR A 134 -2.58 7.75 0.86
N SER A 135 -3.42 8.73 1.15
CA SER A 135 -4.44 8.65 2.18
C SER A 135 -5.60 9.57 1.86
N SER A 136 -6.67 9.02 1.29
CA SER A 136 -7.87 9.78 0.97
C SER A 136 -9.12 8.90 1.03
N PRO A 137 -10.30 9.47 1.33
CA PRO A 137 -11.57 8.80 1.03
C PRO A 137 -11.69 8.52 -0.48
N ALA A 138 -12.30 7.39 -0.81
CA ALA A 138 -12.71 7.06 -2.18
C ALA A 138 -13.81 8.05 -2.62
N PRO A 139 -13.62 8.76 -3.74
CA PRO A 139 -14.58 9.78 -4.20
C PRO A 139 -15.90 9.19 -4.73
N ALA A 140 -15.90 7.90 -5.12
CA ALA A 140 -17.10 7.20 -5.58
C ALA A 140 -17.00 5.70 -5.28
N THR A 141 -18.16 5.03 -5.19
CA THR A 141 -18.20 3.56 -5.10
C THR A 141 -17.77 2.92 -6.41
N GLY A 142 -16.89 1.93 -6.34
CA GLY A 142 -16.49 1.14 -7.50
C GLY A 142 -15.15 0.44 -7.33
N THR A 143 -14.67 -0.12 -8.44
CA THR A 143 -13.36 -0.75 -8.51
C THR A 143 -12.26 0.29 -8.70
N TYR A 144 -11.21 0.14 -7.91
CA TYR A 144 -9.99 0.93 -7.99
C TYR A 144 -8.79 0.02 -8.30
N TYR A 145 -7.76 0.65 -8.87
CA TYR A 145 -6.45 0.05 -9.03
C TYR A 145 -5.39 0.95 -8.42
N LEU A 146 -4.38 0.33 -7.82
CA LEU A 146 -3.11 0.97 -7.50
C LEU A 146 -2.07 0.39 -8.44
N ALA A 147 -1.39 1.25 -9.19
CA ALA A 147 -0.25 0.87 -10.02
C ALA A 147 1.05 1.40 -9.41
N VAL A 148 2.07 0.56 -9.29
CA VAL A 148 3.44 0.98 -8.96
C VAL A 148 4.30 0.81 -10.20
N PHE A 149 4.98 1.86 -10.65
CA PHE A 149 5.71 1.84 -11.91
C PHE A 149 7.00 2.66 -11.84
N SER A 150 8.00 2.27 -12.64
CA SER A 150 9.28 2.98 -12.71
C SER A 150 10.01 2.69 -14.02
N GLY A 151 10.75 3.68 -14.52
CA GLY A 151 11.72 3.48 -15.59
C GLY A 151 12.92 2.63 -15.17
N ILE A 152 13.27 2.65 -13.88
CA ILE A 152 14.44 1.97 -13.30
C ILE A 152 14.01 0.65 -12.65
N PRO A 153 14.74 -0.47 -12.84
CA PRO A 153 14.45 -1.71 -12.14
C PRO A 153 14.69 -1.59 -10.63
N GLY A 154 13.86 -2.24 -9.83
CA GLY A 154 14.03 -2.23 -8.38
C GLY A 154 12.98 -3.01 -7.63
N SER A 155 13.30 -3.37 -6.39
CA SER A 155 12.37 -4.04 -5.47
C SER A 155 11.73 -3.00 -4.55
N TYR A 156 10.46 -3.22 -4.20
CA TYR A 156 9.72 -2.36 -3.29
C TYR A 156 8.84 -3.17 -2.34
N SER A 157 8.43 -2.53 -1.25
CA SER A 157 7.30 -2.97 -0.43
C SER A 157 6.16 -1.97 -0.47
N LEU A 158 4.94 -2.48 -0.54
CA LEU A 158 3.70 -1.71 -0.52
C LEU A 158 2.90 -2.15 0.71
N GLY A 159 2.78 -1.24 1.66
CA GLY A 159 1.80 -1.33 2.74
C GLY A 159 0.45 -0.83 2.23
N PHE A 160 -0.61 -1.61 2.41
CA PHE A 160 -1.94 -1.26 1.92
C PHE A 160 -3.02 -1.59 2.95
N ASN A 161 -3.88 -0.62 3.26
CA ASN A 161 -4.98 -0.75 4.21
C ASN A 161 -6.25 -0.18 3.61
N LEU A 162 -7.35 -0.90 3.77
CA LEU A 162 -8.68 -0.43 3.39
C LEU A 162 -9.51 -0.23 4.66
N CYS A 163 -9.69 1.01 5.09
CA CYS A 163 -10.50 1.27 6.29
C CYS A 163 -11.96 1.53 5.90
N ARG A 164 -12.83 0.54 6.15
CA ARG A 164 -14.30 0.69 5.99
C ARG A 164 -14.98 1.51 7.09
N HIS A 165 -14.25 1.90 8.13
CA HIS A 165 -14.76 2.76 9.20
C HIS A 165 -13.84 3.97 9.38
N THR A 166 -14.44 5.15 9.47
CA THR A 166 -13.79 6.43 9.76
C THR A 166 -13.34 6.49 11.22
N GLN A 167 -12.42 5.60 11.63
CA GLN A 167 -11.74 5.80 12.91
C GLN A 167 -10.60 6.79 12.71
N VAL A 168 -10.80 7.99 13.24
CA VAL A 168 -9.73 8.95 13.50
C VAL A 168 -8.78 8.29 14.51
N LEU A 169 -7.71 7.66 14.02
CA LEU A 169 -6.66 7.12 14.89
C LEU A 169 -5.85 8.28 15.46
N GLY A 170 -6.28 8.77 16.64
CA GLY A 170 -5.46 9.58 17.52
C GLY A 170 -4.37 8.72 18.14
N PHE A 171 -3.17 8.74 17.56
CA PHE A 171 -1.96 8.19 18.18
C PHE A 171 -1.41 9.18 19.22
N THR A 172 -2.01 9.21 20.42
CA THR A 172 -1.30 9.68 21.62
C THR A 172 -1.66 8.79 22.80
N ARG A 173 -0.83 7.78 23.05
CA ARG A 173 -0.52 7.34 24.42
C ARG A 173 0.75 6.50 24.39
N LEU A 174 1.87 7.09 24.84
CA LEU A 174 2.90 6.31 25.51
C LEU A 174 2.88 6.66 27.00
N VAL A 175 2.70 5.58 27.73
CA VAL A 175 2.74 5.38 29.18
C VAL A 175 4.05 5.89 29.79
N ARG A 176 3.96 6.52 30.97
CA ARG A 176 5.07 6.54 31.94
C ARG A 176 4.57 5.86 33.22
N LEU A 177 5.06 4.65 33.46
CA LEU A 177 4.92 3.93 34.73
C LEU A 177 6.02 4.38 35.70
N THR A 178 5.70 4.26 36.98
CA THR A 178 6.36 4.77 38.20
C THR A 178 7.54 3.92 38.70
N SER A 179 8.53 4.57 39.33
CA SER A 179 9.32 4.15 40.53
C SER A 179 10.55 5.09 40.60
N SER A 180 10.94 5.76 41.70
CA SER A 180 10.72 5.57 43.14
C SER A 180 10.65 6.93 43.85
#